data_AF-A0A1E7EMP1-F1
#
_entry.id   AF-A0A1E7EMP1-F1
#
_cell.length_a   1.000
_cell.length_b   1.000
_cell.length_c   1.000
_cell.angle_alpha   90.00
_cell.angle_beta   90.00
_cell.angle_gamma   90.00
#
_symmetry.space_group_name_H-M   'P 1'
#
loop_
_entity.id
_entity.type
_entity.pdbx_description
1 polymer ?
#
loop_
_entity_poly.entity_id
_entity_poly.type
_entity_poly.pdbx_seq_one_letter_code
_entity_poly.pdbx_strand_id
1 'polypeptide(L)'
;MSSFLSSSAVTVASQQASHASLAQNYFNNVRVPAAVLASICMKEMFQLQELTPTVCMKVWDDQNNTAKSCSWRALRYAYLLLMILSFCFEISTIFVSTQVSTQLATSTYSSSSNTGGSIGGGGIGGGIVISKSVIDFIIKEFEFEYTLVRCHFLLGLILFTIAQALRVRYILRKYFNLSISGMCCLLTSTCFMITYTNSNTITYGGFTSLLKRHIVLGKTFLICNMKNGPMSFITILFLLLTIIFTLRGWFAPEFIDNRYG
;
A
#
# COMPACT_ATOMS: atom_id res chain seq x y z
N MET A 1 28.48 -32.95 28.04
CA MET A 1 28.13 -31.51 27.84
C MET A 1 27.94 -31.12 26.38
N SER A 2 28.62 -31.75 25.41
CA SER A 2 28.46 -31.48 23.97
C SER A 2 27.11 -31.92 23.37
N SER A 3 26.47 -32.97 23.90
CA SER A 3 25.18 -33.49 23.41
C SER A 3 23.97 -32.60 23.75
N PHE A 4 24.03 -31.84 24.84
CA PHE A 4 22.96 -30.89 25.22
C PHE A 4 22.98 -29.61 24.36
N LEU A 5 24.16 -29.19 23.90
CA LEU A 5 24.29 -28.07 22.97
C LEU A 5 23.82 -28.43 21.56
N SER A 6 24.07 -29.66 21.08
CA SER A 6 23.59 -30.09 19.76
C SER A 6 22.06 -30.24 19.72
N SER A 7 21.45 -30.79 20.77
CA SER A 7 19.99 -30.93 20.85
C SER A 7 19.29 -29.57 20.92
N SER A 8 19.88 -28.61 21.64
CA SER A 8 19.34 -27.24 21.73
C SER A 8 19.47 -26.49 20.39
N ALA A 9 20.60 -26.63 19.70
CA ALA A 9 20.82 -26.03 18.39
C ALA A 9 19.88 -26.60 17.31
N VAL A 10 19.64 -27.91 17.32
CA VAL A 10 18.67 -28.57 16.41
C VAL A 10 17.24 -28.11 16.68
N THR A 11 16.86 -27.95 17.96
CA THR A 11 15.53 -27.44 18.34
C THR A 11 15.35 -25.99 17.87
N VAL A 12 16.34 -25.13 18.06
CA VAL A 12 16.31 -23.73 17.59
C VAL A 12 16.24 -23.65 16.06
N ALA A 13 17.03 -24.45 15.34
CA ALA A 13 17.00 -24.51 13.88
C ALA A 13 15.64 -24.98 13.35
N SER A 14 15.02 -25.97 13.99
CA SER A 14 13.69 -26.46 13.63
C SER A 14 12.58 -25.42 13.88
N GLN A 15 12.69 -24.68 14.98
CA GLN A 15 11.75 -23.61 15.33
C GLN A 15 11.88 -22.42 14.39
N GLN A 16 13.10 -22.06 13.98
CA GLN A 16 13.36 -20.99 13.03
C GLN A 16 12.90 -21.35 11.61
N ALA A 17 13.07 -22.60 11.17
CA ALA A 17 12.51 -23.09 9.90
C ALA A 17 10.96 -23.05 9.89
N SER A 18 10.33 -23.41 11.02
CA SER A 18 8.88 -23.27 11.21
C SER A 18 8.43 -21.80 11.11
N HIS A 19 9.13 -20.88 11.77
CA HIS A 19 8.82 -19.45 11.70
C HIS A 19 9.03 -18.85 10.31
N ALA A 20 10.05 -19.26 9.56
CA ALA A 20 10.26 -18.84 8.18
C ALA A 20 9.10 -19.28 7.25
N SER A 21 8.62 -20.52 7.40
CA SER A 21 7.47 -21.02 6.64
C SER A 21 6.17 -20.27 6.97
N LEU A 22 5.93 -19.95 8.25
CA LEU A 22 4.78 -19.17 8.69
C LEU A 22 4.86 -17.71 8.23
N ALA A 23 6.06 -17.12 8.20
CA ALA A 23 6.29 -15.78 7.65
C ALA A 23 6.01 -15.74 6.14
N GLN A 24 6.47 -16.75 5.39
CA GLN A 24 6.16 -16.88 3.97
C GLN A 24 4.65 -16.99 3.72
N ASN A 25 3.93 -17.77 4.53
CA ASN A 25 2.47 -17.87 4.47
C ASN A 25 1.78 -16.53 4.75
N TYR A 26 2.28 -15.75 5.72
CA TYR A 26 1.77 -14.40 5.97
C TYR A 26 1.90 -13.50 4.74
N PHE A 27 3.09 -13.43 4.14
CA PHE A 27 3.34 -12.60 2.95
C PHE A 27 2.49 -13.04 1.75
N ASN A 28 2.30 -14.36 1.57
CA ASN A 28 1.40 -14.90 0.55
C ASN A 28 -0.07 -14.50 0.77
N ASN A 29 -0.54 -14.55 2.02
CA ASN A 29 -1.92 -14.22 2.37
C ASN A 29 -2.27 -12.74 2.14
N VAL A 30 -1.27 -11.84 2.15
CA VAL A 30 -1.47 -10.43 1.76
C VAL A 30 -1.30 -10.23 0.26
N ARG A 31 -0.34 -10.94 -0.36
CA ARG A 31 -0.02 -10.82 -1.79
C ARG A 31 -1.17 -11.19 -2.71
N VAL A 32 -1.89 -12.28 -2.40
CA VAL A 32 -2.97 -12.76 -3.28
C VAL A 32 -4.13 -11.76 -3.33
N PRO A 33 -4.69 -11.29 -2.19
CA PRO A 33 -5.69 -10.21 -2.20
C PRO A 33 -5.19 -8.92 -2.87
N ALA A 34 -3.92 -8.54 -2.65
CA ALA A 34 -3.32 -7.38 -3.31
C ALA A 34 -3.33 -7.51 -4.84
N ALA A 35 -2.98 -8.68 -5.38
CA ALA A 35 -3.03 -8.96 -6.81
C ALA A 35 -4.45 -8.89 -7.38
N VAL A 36 -5.42 -9.41 -6.64
CA VAL A 36 -6.84 -9.31 -7.02
C VAL A 36 -7.26 -7.84 -7.07
N LEU A 37 -6.94 -7.06 -6.02
CA LEU A 37 -7.28 -5.64 -5.99
C LEU A 37 -6.61 -4.86 -7.14
N ALA A 38 -5.32 -5.10 -7.39
CA ALA A 38 -4.59 -4.49 -8.50
C ALA A 38 -5.25 -4.80 -9.85
N SER A 39 -5.71 -6.05 -10.06
CA SER A 39 -6.40 -6.44 -11.30
C SER A 39 -7.75 -5.74 -11.48
N ILE A 40 -8.51 -5.58 -10.40
CA ILE A 40 -9.77 -4.82 -10.40
C ILE A 40 -9.48 -3.36 -10.71
N CYS A 41 -8.45 -2.79 -10.08
CA CYS A 41 -8.04 -1.42 -10.33
C CYS A 41 -7.68 -1.19 -11.80
N MET A 42 -6.91 -2.11 -12.38
CA MET A 42 -6.53 -2.08 -13.79
C MET A 42 -7.75 -2.13 -14.72
N LYS A 43 -8.66 -3.09 -14.49
CA LYS A 43 -9.89 -3.23 -15.28
C LYS A 43 -10.75 -1.96 -15.22
N GLU A 44 -10.95 -1.44 -14.01
CA GLU A 44 -11.74 -0.23 -13.77
C GLU A 44 -11.13 0.99 -14.45
N MET A 45 -9.80 1.16 -14.37
CA MET A 45 -9.09 2.26 -15.04
C MET A 45 -9.31 2.27 -16.56
N PHE A 46 -9.32 1.11 -17.23
CA PHE A 46 -9.59 1.03 -18.67
C PHE A 46 -11.07 1.29 -19.00
N GLN A 47 -12.00 0.73 -18.22
CA GLN A 47 -13.44 0.99 -18.43
C GLN A 47 -13.78 2.47 -18.32
N LEU A 48 -13.07 3.23 -17.49
CA LEU A 48 -13.24 4.66 -17.32
C LEU A 48 -12.78 5.50 -18.52
N GLN A 49 -11.87 4.97 -19.33
CA GLN A 49 -11.47 5.56 -20.61
C GLN A 49 -12.51 5.29 -21.69
N GLU A 50 -13.12 4.10 -21.66
CA GLU A 50 -14.12 3.65 -22.64
C GLU A 50 -15.56 4.11 -22.33
N LEU A 51 -15.80 4.61 -21.11
CA LEU A 51 -17.13 5.03 -20.64
C LEU A 51 -17.62 6.26 -21.41
N THR A 52 -18.18 6.03 -22.59
CA THR A 52 -19.08 6.97 -23.24
C THR A 52 -20.35 7.01 -22.41
N PRO A 53 -20.77 8.20 -21.93
CA PRO A 53 -22.02 8.30 -21.17
C PRO A 53 -23.17 7.80 -22.05
N THR A 54 -24.08 7.01 -21.45
CA THR A 54 -25.27 6.54 -22.15
C THR A 54 -26.03 7.71 -22.77
N VAL A 55 -26.71 7.50 -23.88
CA VAL A 55 -27.41 8.59 -24.62
C VAL A 55 -28.34 9.39 -23.70
N CYS A 56 -29.07 8.71 -22.80
CA CYS A 56 -29.94 9.35 -21.80
C CYS A 56 -29.18 10.22 -20.78
N MET A 57 -27.94 9.85 -20.44
CA MET A 57 -27.09 10.59 -19.51
C MET A 57 -26.46 11.79 -20.18
N LYS A 58 -26.06 11.65 -21.45
CA LYS A 58 -25.53 12.75 -22.27
C LYS A 58 -26.57 13.87 -22.44
N VAL A 59 -27.82 13.51 -22.75
CA VAL A 59 -28.93 14.47 -22.86
C VAL A 59 -29.17 15.21 -21.54
N TRP A 60 -29.18 14.49 -20.41
CA TRP A 60 -29.32 15.12 -19.09
C TRP A 60 -28.13 16.03 -18.76
N ASP A 61 -26.91 15.62 -19.14
CA ASP A 61 -25.71 16.41 -18.87
C ASP A 61 -25.66 17.72 -19.66
N ASP A 62 -26.11 17.68 -20.91
CA ASP A 62 -26.21 18.86 -21.78
C ASP A 62 -27.28 19.83 -21.26
N GLN A 63 -28.43 19.30 -20.78
CA GLN A 63 -29.50 20.10 -20.17
C GLN A 63 -29.08 20.77 -18.86
N ASN A 64 -28.26 20.10 -18.04
CA ASN A 64 -27.84 20.59 -16.72
C ASN A 64 -26.44 21.22 -16.72
N ASN A 65 -25.83 21.41 -17.89
CA ASN A 65 -24.46 21.92 -18.07
C ASN A 65 -23.39 21.16 -17.25
N THR A 66 -23.65 19.93 -16.81
CA THR A 66 -22.71 19.13 -16.01
C THR A 66 -21.49 18.69 -16.82
N ALA A 67 -21.63 18.56 -18.15
CA ALA A 67 -20.51 18.30 -19.06
C ALA A 67 -19.45 19.43 -19.04
N LYS A 68 -19.88 20.68 -18.80
CA LYS A 68 -18.99 21.87 -18.75
C LYS A 68 -18.50 22.17 -17.34
N SER A 69 -19.12 21.59 -16.32
CA SER A 69 -18.81 21.87 -14.92
C SER A 69 -17.38 21.44 -14.56
N CYS A 70 -16.61 22.39 -14.05
CA CYS A 70 -15.28 22.17 -13.48
C CYS A 70 -15.31 21.12 -12.36
N SER A 71 -16.28 21.19 -11.44
CA SER A 71 -16.37 20.31 -10.28
C SER A 71 -16.59 18.84 -10.65
N TRP A 72 -17.39 18.55 -11.68
CA TRP A 72 -17.64 17.17 -12.12
C TRP A 72 -16.45 16.58 -12.89
N ARG A 73 -15.71 17.41 -13.63
CA ARG A 73 -14.43 17.02 -14.24
C ARG A 73 -13.38 16.74 -13.16
N ALA A 74 -13.26 17.62 -12.17
CA ALA A 74 -12.36 17.43 -11.03
C ALA A 74 -12.67 16.12 -10.28
N LEU A 75 -13.95 15.83 -10.01
CA LEU A 75 -14.37 14.57 -9.39
C LEU A 75 -13.94 13.35 -10.21
N ARG A 76 -14.07 13.43 -11.55
CA ARG A 76 -13.65 12.36 -12.47
C ARG A 76 -12.15 12.06 -12.36
N TYR A 77 -11.33 13.10 -12.41
CA TYR A 77 -9.88 12.95 -12.29
C TYR A 77 -9.44 12.54 -10.88
N ALA A 78 -10.14 13.00 -9.84
CA ALA A 78 -9.83 12.67 -8.45
C ALA A 78 -9.96 11.16 -8.19
N TYR A 79 -11.05 10.51 -8.61
CA TYR A 79 -11.14 9.06 -8.40
C TYR A 79 -10.17 8.28 -9.30
N LEU A 80 -9.87 8.75 -10.52
CA LEU A 80 -8.87 8.12 -11.39
C LEU A 80 -7.49 8.14 -10.70
N LEU A 81 -7.12 9.29 -10.13
CA LEU A 81 -5.88 9.44 -9.37
C LEU A 81 -5.84 8.49 -8.17
N LEU A 82 -6.92 8.39 -7.40
CA LEU A 82 -7.00 7.47 -6.26
C LEU A 82 -6.90 5.99 -6.69
N MET A 83 -7.48 5.63 -7.84
CA MET A 83 -7.36 4.28 -8.41
C MET A 83 -5.92 3.96 -8.84
N ILE A 84 -5.23 4.90 -9.48
CA ILE A 84 -3.82 4.76 -9.86
C ILE A 84 -2.95 4.63 -8.61
N LEU A 85 -3.18 5.45 -7.58
CA LEU A 85 -2.46 5.37 -6.32
C LEU A 85 -2.69 4.02 -5.62
N SER A 86 -3.94 3.56 -5.55
CA SER A 86 -4.28 2.23 -5.03
C SER A 86 -3.52 1.14 -5.78
N PHE A 87 -3.55 1.16 -7.12
CA PHE A 87 -2.78 0.21 -7.94
C PHE A 87 -1.28 0.23 -7.63
N CYS A 88 -0.67 1.42 -7.51
CA CYS A 88 0.76 1.55 -7.18
C CYS A 88 1.11 0.93 -5.81
N PHE A 89 0.25 1.13 -4.79
CA PHE A 89 0.44 0.51 -3.48
C PHE A 89 0.31 -1.02 -3.53
N GLU A 90 -0.65 -1.54 -4.29
CA GLU A 90 -0.82 -2.99 -4.43
C GLU A 90 0.33 -3.65 -5.20
N ILE A 91 0.80 -3.02 -6.28
CA ILE A 91 1.98 -3.52 -7.02
C ILE A 91 3.23 -3.50 -6.13
N SER A 92 3.43 -2.44 -5.33
CA SER A 92 4.54 -2.37 -4.37
C SER A 92 4.44 -3.49 -3.32
N THR A 93 3.24 -3.76 -2.83
CA THR A 93 2.95 -4.84 -1.88
C THR A 93 3.29 -6.21 -2.50
N ILE A 94 2.87 -6.47 -3.74
CA ILE A 94 3.14 -7.72 -4.46
C ILE A 94 4.65 -7.90 -4.68
N PHE A 95 5.33 -6.85 -5.11
CA PHE A 95 6.77 -6.89 -5.38
C PHE A 95 7.56 -7.20 -4.11
N VAL A 96 7.37 -6.42 -3.04
CA VAL A 96 8.11 -6.59 -1.78
C VAL A 96 7.78 -7.94 -1.14
N SER A 97 6.50 -8.33 -1.11
CA SER A 97 6.09 -9.64 -0.60
C SER A 97 6.73 -10.81 -1.37
N THR A 98 6.86 -10.68 -2.70
CA THR A 98 7.50 -11.71 -3.53
C THR A 98 9.01 -11.78 -3.28
N GLN A 99 9.69 -10.64 -3.14
CA GLN A 99 11.12 -10.60 -2.82
C GLN A 99 11.40 -11.27 -1.48
N VAL A 100 10.67 -10.90 -0.41
CA VAL A 100 10.85 -11.51 0.92
C VAL A 100 10.49 -13.00 0.92
N SER A 101 9.42 -13.39 0.23
CA SER A 101 9.06 -14.82 0.11
C SER A 101 10.12 -15.63 -0.61
N THR A 102 10.80 -15.03 -1.59
CA THR A 102 11.90 -15.69 -2.31
C THR A 102 13.13 -15.83 -1.41
N GLN A 103 13.49 -14.76 -0.68
CA GLN A 103 14.60 -14.79 0.28
C GLN A 103 14.39 -15.82 1.41
N LEU A 104 13.15 -15.92 1.92
CA LEU A 104 12.75 -16.91 2.91
C LEU A 104 12.83 -18.35 2.34
N ALA A 105 12.41 -18.55 1.08
CA ALA A 105 12.39 -19.85 0.42
C ALA A 105 13.79 -20.34 0.00
N THR A 106 14.69 -19.44 -0.43
CA THR A 106 16.03 -19.80 -0.89
C THR A 106 17.02 -20.00 0.25
N SER A 107 16.59 -19.89 1.51
CA SER A 107 17.45 -19.95 2.70
C SER A 107 18.66 -19.01 2.62
N THR A 108 18.61 -17.98 1.76
CA THR A 108 19.63 -16.91 1.68
C THR A 108 19.48 -15.95 2.87
N TYR A 109 18.97 -16.46 3.99
CA TYR A 109 19.33 -16.00 5.30
C TYR A 109 20.81 -16.33 5.50
N SER A 110 21.67 -15.38 5.11
CA SER A 110 22.93 -15.23 5.82
C SER A 110 22.54 -15.03 7.28
N SER A 111 22.62 -16.10 8.09
CA SER A 111 22.68 -15.94 9.54
C SER A 111 23.82 -14.97 9.77
N SER A 112 23.50 -13.71 10.06
CA SER A 112 24.46 -12.65 10.33
C SER A 112 25.06 -12.88 11.71
N SER A 113 25.67 -14.05 11.91
CA SER A 113 26.72 -14.21 12.90
C SER A 113 27.94 -13.45 12.38
N ASN A 114 28.04 -12.21 12.83
CA ASN A 114 29.17 -11.30 12.67
C ASN A 114 29.40 -10.72 11.26
N THR A 115 29.82 -9.45 11.28
CA THR A 115 30.37 -8.64 10.18
C THR A 115 29.41 -8.13 9.11
N GLY A 116 28.87 -6.91 9.36
CA GLY A 116 28.76 -5.89 8.31
C GLY A 116 27.36 -5.39 7.96
N GLY A 117 26.92 -4.33 8.66
CA GLY A 117 26.19 -3.24 8.01
C GLY A 117 24.68 -3.40 7.76
N SER A 118 23.89 -3.95 8.68
CA SER A 118 22.45 -3.70 8.69
C SER A 118 22.16 -2.35 9.32
N ILE A 119 21.72 -1.38 8.52
CA ILE A 119 21.34 -0.06 9.00
C ILE A 119 19.92 -0.12 9.57
N GLY A 120 19.81 -0.38 10.87
CA GLY A 120 18.55 -0.26 11.58
C GLY A 120 18.55 -0.98 12.93
N GLY A 121 18.57 -0.20 14.02
CA GLY A 121 18.16 -0.66 15.35
C GLY A 121 19.29 -1.25 16.19
N GLY A 122 19.72 -0.49 17.21
CA GLY A 122 20.70 -0.93 18.18
C GLY A 122 20.25 -2.16 18.97
N GLY A 123 21.16 -3.13 19.08
CA GLY A 123 21.08 -4.26 19.99
C GLY A 123 22.50 -4.57 20.48
N ILE A 124 22.86 -4.04 21.64
CA ILE A 124 24.03 -4.47 22.40
C ILE A 124 23.74 -5.88 22.94
N GLY A 125 24.66 -6.82 22.72
CA GLY A 125 24.72 -8.09 23.46
C GLY A 125 24.31 -9.31 22.64
N GLY A 126 25.30 -10.14 22.31
CA GLY A 126 25.11 -11.46 21.73
C GLY A 126 24.32 -12.38 22.67
N GLY A 127 23.22 -12.90 22.14
CA GLY A 127 22.43 -13.98 22.71
C GLY A 127 21.52 -14.50 21.61
N ILE A 128 21.36 -15.82 21.49
CA ILE A 128 20.39 -16.44 20.59
C ILE A 128 19.00 -16.05 21.10
N VAL A 129 18.44 -14.96 20.56
CA VAL A 129 17.08 -14.52 20.92
C VAL A 129 16.11 -15.41 20.15
N ILE A 130 15.58 -16.42 20.84
CA ILE A 130 14.45 -17.22 20.37
C ILE A 130 13.25 -16.28 20.25
N SER A 131 12.80 -16.01 19.02
CA SER A 131 11.60 -15.22 18.78
C SER A 131 10.38 -15.94 19.38
N LYS A 132 9.65 -15.26 20.28
CA LYS A 132 8.48 -15.83 20.97
C LYS A 132 7.27 -15.98 20.03
N SER A 133 7.23 -15.23 18.94
CA SER A 133 6.18 -15.30 17.92
C SER A 133 6.74 -15.08 16.50
N VAL A 134 5.99 -15.51 15.48
CA VAL A 134 6.30 -15.29 14.06
C VAL A 134 6.38 -13.79 13.75
N ILE A 135 5.53 -12.98 14.39
CA ILE A 135 5.49 -11.53 14.20
C ILE A 135 6.77 -10.89 14.77
N ASP A 136 7.26 -11.35 15.91
CA ASP A 136 8.53 -10.86 16.48
C ASP A 136 9.72 -11.23 15.59
N PHE A 137 9.70 -12.42 14.99
CA PHE A 137 10.71 -12.82 14.01
C PHE A 137 10.69 -11.90 12.78
N ILE A 138 9.51 -11.64 12.22
CA ILE A 138 9.35 -10.75 11.05
C ILE A 138 9.78 -9.31 11.39
N ILE A 139 9.41 -8.79 12.55
CA ILE A 139 9.79 -7.43 12.97
C ILE A 139 11.30 -7.32 13.17
N LYS A 140 11.93 -8.34 13.75
CA LYS A 140 13.36 -8.30 14.03
C LYS A 140 14.21 -8.31 12.75
N GLU A 141 13.79 -9.09 11.76
CA GLU A 141 14.62 -9.36 10.58
C GLU A 141 14.14 -8.64 9.30
N PHE A 142 12.84 -8.34 9.19
CA PHE A 142 12.20 -7.73 8.01
C PHE A 142 11.24 -6.59 8.39
N GLU A 143 11.65 -5.75 9.36
CA GLU A 143 10.77 -4.71 9.91
C GLU A 143 10.19 -3.80 8.81
N PHE A 144 11.05 -3.41 7.87
CA PHE A 144 10.70 -2.49 6.80
C PHE A 144 9.69 -3.12 5.83
N GLU A 145 9.97 -4.33 5.37
CA GLU A 145 9.16 -5.05 4.39
C GLU A 145 7.79 -5.41 4.98
N TYR A 146 7.76 -5.85 6.24
CA TYR A 146 6.52 -6.09 6.97
C TYR A 146 5.67 -4.83 7.10
N THR A 147 6.29 -3.72 7.52
CA THR A 147 5.59 -2.44 7.68
C THR A 147 5.10 -1.92 6.33
N LEU A 148 5.91 -2.05 5.28
CA LEU A 148 5.56 -1.64 3.92
C LEU A 148 4.38 -2.45 3.39
N VAL A 149 4.47 -3.79 3.38
CA VAL A 149 3.40 -4.68 2.87
C VAL A 149 2.09 -4.42 3.60
N ARG A 150 2.13 -4.30 4.93
CA ARG A 150 0.91 -4.07 5.72
C ARG A 150 0.33 -2.67 5.52
N CYS A 151 1.17 -1.64 5.49
CA CYS A 151 0.74 -0.25 5.33
C CYS A 151 0.22 0.00 3.91
N HIS A 152 0.94 -0.48 2.88
CA HIS A 152 0.58 -0.26 1.48
C HIS A 152 -0.70 -1.01 1.11
N PHE A 153 -0.86 -2.27 1.52
CA PHE A 153 -2.11 -3.00 1.30
C PHE A 153 -3.33 -2.31 1.92
N LEU A 154 -3.23 -1.90 3.19
CA LEU A 154 -4.34 -1.22 3.85
C LEU A 154 -4.64 0.15 3.22
N LEU A 155 -3.59 0.91 2.88
CA LEU A 155 -3.75 2.20 2.20
C LEU A 155 -4.35 2.02 0.79
N GLY A 156 -3.92 1.00 0.05
CA GLY A 156 -4.45 0.65 -1.26
C GLY A 156 -5.94 0.29 -1.22
N LEU A 157 -6.36 -0.52 -0.24
CA LEU A 157 -7.77 -0.84 0.02
C LEU A 157 -8.61 0.39 0.40
N ILE A 158 -8.10 1.25 1.27
CA ILE A 158 -8.78 2.49 1.67
C ILE A 158 -8.97 3.41 0.47
N LEU A 159 -7.90 3.63 -0.31
CA LEU A 159 -7.95 4.51 -1.49
C LEU A 159 -8.88 3.95 -2.55
N PHE A 160 -8.89 2.63 -2.78
CA PHE A 160 -9.83 1.98 -3.67
C PHE A 160 -11.28 2.22 -3.23
N THR A 161 -11.58 2.02 -1.95
CA THR A 161 -12.94 2.19 -1.41
C THR A 161 -13.42 3.64 -1.52
N ILE A 162 -12.54 4.61 -1.25
CA ILE A 162 -12.83 6.04 -1.45
C ILE A 162 -13.03 6.33 -2.94
N ALA A 163 -12.22 5.77 -3.83
CA ALA A 163 -12.39 5.95 -5.27
C ALA A 163 -13.74 5.42 -5.75
N GLN A 164 -14.19 4.26 -5.25
CA GLN A 164 -15.52 3.74 -5.55
C GLN A 164 -16.63 4.64 -4.99
N ALA A 165 -16.45 5.24 -3.81
CA ALA A 165 -17.41 6.20 -3.26
C ALA A 165 -17.59 7.43 -4.18
N LEU A 166 -16.48 7.98 -4.68
CA LEU A 166 -16.50 9.08 -5.64
C LEU A 166 -17.10 8.65 -7.00
N ARG A 167 -16.83 7.42 -7.45
CA ARG A 167 -17.41 6.87 -8.68
C ARG A 167 -18.93 6.73 -8.57
N VAL A 168 -19.44 6.19 -7.46
CA VAL A 168 -20.88 6.08 -7.18
C VAL A 168 -21.52 7.47 -7.24
N ARG A 169 -20.87 8.48 -6.65
CA ARG A 169 -21.34 9.87 -6.73
C ARG A 169 -21.37 10.40 -8.16
N TYR A 170 -20.36 10.08 -8.97
CA TYR A 170 -20.27 10.50 -10.37
C TYR A 170 -21.32 9.81 -11.28
N ILE A 171 -21.47 8.49 -11.16
CA ILE A 171 -22.38 7.70 -12.00
C ILE A 171 -23.84 8.01 -11.65
N LEU A 172 -24.18 8.13 -10.37
CA LEU A 172 -25.55 8.41 -9.92
C LEU A 172 -25.85 9.91 -9.82
N ARG A 173 -25.10 10.79 -10.49
CA ARG A 173 -25.26 12.26 -10.39
C ARG A 173 -26.69 12.74 -10.65
N LYS A 174 -27.46 12.04 -11.49
CA LYS A 174 -28.88 12.29 -11.75
C LYS A 174 -29.78 12.03 -10.53
N TYR A 175 -29.43 11.06 -9.69
CA TYR A 175 -30.21 10.64 -8.51
C TYR A 175 -29.49 11.07 -7.22
N PHE A 176 -29.66 12.35 -6.85
CA PHE A 176 -28.92 12.97 -5.75
C PHE A 176 -28.94 12.16 -4.43
N ASN A 177 -30.14 11.85 -3.91
CA ASN A 177 -30.30 11.13 -2.64
C ASN A 177 -29.67 9.74 -2.67
N LEU A 178 -29.84 9.01 -3.79
CA LEU A 178 -29.26 7.67 -3.96
C LEU A 178 -27.73 7.73 -4.05
N SER A 179 -27.20 8.74 -4.75
CA SER A 179 -25.75 8.93 -4.90
C SER A 179 -25.06 9.27 -3.57
N ILE A 180 -25.71 10.08 -2.72
CA ILE A 180 -25.18 10.42 -1.39
C ILE A 180 -25.27 9.21 -0.47
N SER A 181 -26.40 8.51 -0.46
CA SER A 181 -26.55 7.29 0.36
C SER A 181 -25.49 6.24 0.01
N GLY A 182 -25.27 5.96 -1.28
CA GLY A 182 -24.24 5.03 -1.73
C GLY A 182 -22.81 5.48 -1.41
N MET A 183 -22.51 6.77 -1.56
CA MET A 183 -21.21 7.34 -1.17
C MET A 183 -20.98 7.21 0.34
N CYS A 184 -21.96 7.58 1.17
CA CYS A 184 -21.88 7.49 2.62
C CYS A 184 -21.68 6.04 3.07
N CYS A 185 -22.38 5.07 2.46
CA CYS A 185 -22.23 3.65 2.78
C CYS A 185 -20.77 3.17 2.59
N LEU A 186 -20.14 3.54 1.47
CA LEU A 186 -18.74 3.20 1.19
C LEU A 186 -17.77 3.93 2.12
N LEU A 187 -18.03 5.21 2.42
CA LEU A 187 -17.21 5.96 3.38
C LEU A 187 -17.34 5.40 4.82
N THR A 188 -18.52 4.94 5.23
CA THR A 188 -18.70 4.24 6.50
C THR A 188 -17.89 2.95 6.55
N SER A 189 -17.82 2.19 5.45
CA SER A 189 -16.95 1.02 5.34
C SER A 189 -15.47 1.39 5.51
N THR A 190 -15.02 2.49 4.88
CA THR A 190 -13.67 3.02 5.06
C THR A 190 -13.38 3.40 6.51
N CYS A 191 -14.29 4.13 7.15
CA CYS A 191 -14.16 4.48 8.56
C CYS A 191 -14.11 3.23 9.45
N PHE A 192 -14.95 2.23 9.16
CA PHE A 192 -14.95 0.96 9.87
C PHE A 192 -13.62 0.22 9.72
N MET A 193 -13.04 0.16 8.51
CA MET A 193 -11.72 -0.45 8.29
C MET A 193 -10.61 0.24 9.10
N ILE A 194 -10.63 1.58 9.15
CA ILE A 194 -9.67 2.36 9.95
C ILE A 194 -9.88 2.11 11.45
N THR A 195 -11.12 2.16 11.93
CA THR A 195 -11.47 1.90 13.34
C THR A 195 -11.08 0.48 13.76
N TYR A 196 -11.47 -0.52 12.97
CA TYR A 196 -11.14 -1.91 13.22
C TYR A 196 -9.63 -2.13 13.24
N THR A 197 -8.91 -1.52 12.30
CA THR A 197 -7.44 -1.57 12.29
C THR A 197 -6.89 -0.95 13.56
N ASN A 198 -7.32 0.24 13.94
CA ASN A 198 -6.84 0.92 15.15
C ASN A 198 -7.11 0.12 16.43
N SER A 199 -8.25 -0.55 16.52
CA SER A 199 -8.62 -1.36 17.69
C SER A 199 -7.86 -2.69 17.77
N ASN A 200 -7.48 -3.28 16.63
CA ASN A 200 -6.90 -4.63 16.57
C ASN A 200 -5.43 -4.68 16.11
N THR A 201 -4.79 -3.54 15.80
CA THR A 201 -3.36 -3.51 15.49
C THR A 201 -2.53 -3.65 16.76
N ILE A 202 -2.23 -4.90 17.11
CA ILE A 202 -1.31 -5.27 18.19
C ILE A 202 0.10 -4.70 17.91
N THR A 203 0.48 -4.60 16.65
CA THR A 203 1.78 -4.08 16.20
C THR A 203 1.70 -2.58 15.94
N TYR A 204 2.47 -1.80 16.71
CA TYR A 204 2.58 -0.33 16.65
C TYR A 204 1.37 0.48 17.19
N GLY A 205 0.30 -0.14 17.68
CA GLY A 205 -0.77 0.56 18.40
C GLY A 205 -1.66 1.46 17.53
N GLY A 206 -1.87 1.09 16.26
CA GLY A 206 -2.77 1.80 15.35
C GLY A 206 -2.23 2.00 13.94
N PHE A 207 -3.12 2.38 13.02
CA PHE A 207 -2.78 2.72 11.64
C PHE A 207 -1.88 3.97 11.54
N THR A 208 -2.13 4.98 12.37
CA THR A 208 -1.34 6.23 12.38
C THR A 208 0.10 5.99 12.79
N SER A 209 0.30 5.18 13.82
CA SER A 209 1.62 4.77 14.30
C SER A 209 2.35 3.87 13.29
N LEU A 210 1.63 2.98 12.62
CA LEU A 210 2.16 2.17 11.52
C LEU A 210 2.65 3.06 10.36
N LEU A 211 1.83 4.03 9.95
CA LEU A 211 2.18 4.98 8.89
C LEU A 211 3.40 5.83 9.28
N LYS A 212 3.45 6.32 10.53
CA LYS A 212 4.61 7.05 11.06
C LYS A 212 5.87 6.19 11.03
N ARG A 213 5.78 4.92 11.45
CA ARG A 213 6.90 3.97 11.41
C ARG A 213 7.35 3.72 9.96
N HIS A 214 6.41 3.56 9.03
CA HIS A 214 6.69 3.41 7.61
C HIS A 214 7.48 4.61 7.04
N ILE A 215 7.06 5.84 7.35
CA ILE A 215 7.75 7.05 6.90
C ILE A 215 9.17 7.12 7.46
N VAL A 216 9.36 6.81 8.75
CA VAL A 216 10.67 6.83 9.40
C VAL A 216 11.60 5.78 8.78
N LEU A 217 11.12 4.54 8.63
CA LEU A 217 11.92 3.46 8.05
C LEU A 217 12.20 3.72 6.56
N GLY A 218 11.23 4.23 5.80
CA GLY A 218 11.40 4.60 4.40
C GLY A 218 12.42 5.73 4.20
N LYS A 219 12.40 6.75 5.07
CA LYS A 219 13.43 7.80 5.07
C LYS A 219 14.82 7.22 5.34
N THR A 220 14.94 6.36 6.34
CA THR A 220 16.23 5.71 6.67
C THR A 220 16.71 4.86 5.50
N PHE A 221 15.84 4.03 4.91
CA PHE A 221 16.18 3.21 3.75
C PHE A 221 16.69 4.05 2.57
N LEU A 222 16.01 5.15 2.24
CA LEU A 222 16.42 6.04 1.16
C LEU A 222 17.77 6.71 1.44
N ILE A 223 17.96 7.30 2.62
CA ILE A 223 19.22 7.99 2.98
C ILE A 223 20.41 7.01 2.95
N CYS A 224 20.19 5.79 3.44
CA CYS A 224 21.24 4.78 3.52
C CYS A 224 21.60 4.21 2.14
N ASN A 225 20.62 4.05 1.26
CA ASN A 225 20.82 3.52 -0.09
C ASN A 225 21.11 4.57 -1.15
N MET A 226 21.06 5.87 -0.83
CA MET A 226 21.54 6.95 -1.72
C MET A 226 23.01 6.77 -2.11
N LYS A 227 23.82 6.13 -1.25
CA LYS A 227 25.23 5.80 -1.56
C LYS A 227 25.39 4.53 -2.39
N ASN A 228 24.37 3.67 -2.42
CA ASN A 228 24.44 2.32 -2.98
C ASN A 228 23.96 2.24 -4.44
N GLY A 229 23.49 3.35 -5.04
CA GLY A 229 23.22 3.41 -6.48
C GLY A 229 22.33 4.57 -6.94
N PRO A 230 22.29 4.86 -8.26
CA PRO A 230 21.53 5.98 -8.84
C PRO A 230 20.02 5.80 -8.74
N MET A 231 19.52 4.56 -8.61
CA MET A 231 18.09 4.26 -8.56
C MET A 231 17.41 4.84 -7.32
N SER A 232 18.10 4.92 -6.17
CA SER A 232 17.52 5.54 -4.98
C SER A 232 17.28 7.04 -5.17
N PHE A 233 18.15 7.72 -5.91
CA PHE A 233 17.99 9.14 -6.24
C PHE A 233 16.84 9.35 -7.23
N ILE A 234 16.74 8.50 -8.25
CA ILE A 234 15.64 8.53 -9.24
C ILE A 234 14.28 8.31 -8.55
N THR A 235 14.20 7.39 -7.59
CA THR A 235 12.98 7.16 -6.80
C THR A 235 12.58 8.39 -5.98
N ILE A 236 13.54 9.08 -5.35
CA ILE A 236 13.25 10.33 -4.63
C ILE A 236 12.77 11.41 -5.59
N LEU A 237 13.42 11.54 -6.76
CA LEU A 237 13.02 12.50 -7.78
C LEU A 237 11.58 12.25 -8.25
N PHE A 238 11.23 11.00 -8.58
CA PHE A 238 9.88 10.66 -8.98
C PHE A 238 8.87 10.88 -7.85
N LEU A 239 9.20 10.54 -6.60
CA LEU A 239 8.34 10.81 -5.46
C LEU A 239 8.05 12.32 -5.32
N LEU A 240 9.08 13.16 -5.43
CA LEU A 240 8.94 14.62 -5.35
C LEU A 240 8.11 15.16 -6.51
N LEU A 241 8.36 14.69 -7.74
CA LEU A 241 7.57 15.06 -8.91
C LEU A 241 6.11 14.64 -8.74
N THR A 242 5.83 13.42 -8.26
CA THR A 242 4.47 12.95 -7.99
C THR A 242 3.77 13.85 -6.98
N ILE A 243 4.44 14.25 -5.89
CA ILE A 243 3.86 15.16 -4.89
C ILE A 243 3.59 16.53 -5.52
N ILE A 244 4.54 17.10 -6.26
CA ILE A 244 4.40 18.41 -6.90
C ILE A 244 3.23 18.41 -7.89
N PHE A 245 3.16 17.41 -8.78
CA PHE A 245 2.09 17.32 -9.77
C PHE A 245 0.74 16.99 -9.13
N THR A 246 0.71 16.21 -8.05
CA THR A 246 -0.54 15.94 -7.30
C THR A 246 -1.06 17.20 -6.62
N LEU A 247 -0.18 17.96 -5.94
CA LEU A 247 -0.56 19.22 -5.30
C LEU A 247 -0.99 20.25 -6.34
N ARG A 248 -0.26 20.37 -7.44
CA ARG A 248 -0.62 21.27 -8.54
C ARG A 248 -1.97 20.89 -9.16
N GLY A 249 -2.21 19.60 -9.41
CA GLY A 249 -3.49 19.11 -9.92
C GLY A 249 -4.66 19.29 -8.95
N TRP A 250 -4.40 19.28 -7.64
CA TRP A 250 -5.41 19.51 -6.61
C TRP A 250 -5.77 20.99 -6.44
N PHE A 251 -4.77 21.88 -6.40
CA PHE A 251 -4.98 23.32 -6.16
C PHE A 251 -5.26 24.13 -7.42
N ALA A 252 -4.72 23.73 -8.56
CA ALA A 252 -4.88 24.41 -9.83
C ALA A 252 -5.08 23.37 -10.95
N PRO A 253 -6.24 22.69 -10.98
CA PRO A 253 -6.59 21.87 -12.13
C PRO A 253 -6.69 22.77 -13.36
N GLU A 254 -5.63 22.79 -14.17
CA GLU A 254 -5.62 23.45 -15.47
C GLU A 254 -6.58 22.67 -16.38
N PHE A 255 -7.84 23.12 -16.43
CA PHE A 255 -8.72 22.74 -17.52
C PHE A 255 -8.22 23.49 -18.74
N ILE A 256 -7.36 22.86 -19.54
CA ILE A 256 -7.10 23.32 -20.89
C ILE A 256 -8.44 23.21 -21.63
N ASP A 257 -9.23 24.28 -21.57
CA ASP A 257 -10.42 24.46 -22.40
C ASP A 257 -9.87 24.68 -23.81
N ASN A 258 -9.63 23.59 -24.55
CA ASN A 258 -9.44 23.61 -26.00
C ASN A 258 -10.79 23.96 -26.69
N ARG A 259 -11.37 25.09 -26.30
CA ARG A 259 -12.45 25.80 -27.01
C ARG A 259 -11.92 27.07 -27.70
N TYR A 260 -10.64 27.05 -28.05
CA TYR A 260 -10.07 27.85 -29.13
C TYR A 260 -9.41 26.90 -30.12
N GLY A 261 -10.16 26.63 -31.18
CA GLY A 261 -9.92 25.68 -32.27
C GLY A 261 -11.23 25.51 -33.02
#